data_AF-A0A967QY01-F1
#
_entry.id   AF-A0A967QY01-F1
#
_cell.length_a   1.000
_cell.length_b   1.000
_cell.length_c   1.000
_cell.angle_alpha   90.00
_cell.angle_beta   90.00
_cell.angle_gamma   90.00
#
_symmetry.space_group_name_H-M   'P 1'
#
loop_
_entity.id
_entity.type
_entity.pdbx_description
1 polymer ?
#
loop_
_entity_poly.entity_id
_entity_poly.type
_entity_poly.pdbx_seq_one_letter_code
_entity_poly.pdbx_strand_id
1 'polypeptide(L)'
;MRVSVVMLLGMVTVLATTCSVTDEPNRAEPTSTTSPSATAATDSTSTTTTVPVSAGLIRIGPASYDLDVTCIAPGAGELLAVGVGRDVNDKPVEAFVQAFLGEPYVGLRVGTGQEEVLFESRLEGVLEFSIADDVLRFPEVDFVTDLDLVSGEFTPAGLGSVVIECRAYEDELPPTMFR
;
A
#
# COMPACT_ATOMS: atom_id res chain seq x y z
N MET A 1 19.17 39.84 27.25
CA MET A 1 19.03 39.33 28.65
C MET A 1 17.74 38.53 28.69
N ARG A 2 17.63 37.25 29.01
CA ARG A 2 18.56 36.17 29.38
C ARG A 2 17.97 34.90 28.72
N VAL A 3 18.82 34.12 28.05
CA VAL A 3 18.50 32.78 27.58
C VAL A 3 18.74 31.83 28.75
N SER A 4 17.75 31.04 29.13
CA SER A 4 17.90 29.94 30.08
C SER A 4 17.53 28.65 29.37
N VAL A 5 18.53 27.99 28.78
CA VAL A 5 18.42 26.60 28.31
C VAL A 5 18.76 25.71 29.50
N VAL A 6 17.75 25.04 30.05
CA VAL A 6 17.94 24.00 31.07
C VAL A 6 18.14 22.69 30.31
N MET A 7 19.40 22.24 30.24
CA MET A 7 19.79 20.95 29.68
C MET A 7 19.58 19.89 30.76
N LEU A 8 18.54 19.06 30.62
CA LEU A 8 18.27 17.93 31.53
C LEU A 8 18.74 16.63 30.87
N LEU A 9 19.87 16.16 31.37
CA LEU A 9 20.48 14.85 31.11
C LEU A 9 19.75 13.81 31.98
N GLY A 10 19.32 12.67 31.41
CA GLY A 10 18.58 11.67 32.19
C GLY A 10 18.46 10.27 31.55
N MET A 11 19.59 9.59 31.44
CA MET A 11 19.82 8.13 31.60
C MET A 11 18.65 7.16 31.29
N VAL A 12 18.73 6.45 30.17
CA VAL A 12 17.88 5.28 29.85
C VAL A 12 18.60 4.00 30.25
N THR A 13 18.07 3.28 31.25
CA THR A 13 18.52 1.94 31.64
C THR A 13 17.74 0.87 30.89
N VAL A 14 18.43 0.05 30.09
CA VAL A 14 17.87 -1.14 29.42
C VAL A 14 18.07 -2.35 30.32
N LEU A 15 16.98 -2.96 30.79
CA LEU A 15 16.99 -4.25 31.47
C LEU A 15 16.75 -5.36 30.45
N ALA A 16 17.75 -6.22 30.24
CA ALA A 16 17.62 -7.45 29.47
C ALA A 16 17.18 -8.59 30.40
N THR A 17 16.02 -9.18 30.16
CA THR A 17 15.56 -10.41 30.83
C THR A 17 15.67 -11.59 29.87
N THR A 18 16.60 -12.50 30.16
CA THR A 18 16.74 -13.80 29.50
C THR A 18 15.87 -14.83 30.22
N CYS A 19 14.90 -15.43 29.53
CA CYS A 19 14.20 -16.61 30.02
C CYS A 19 14.89 -17.87 29.48
N SER A 20 15.61 -18.56 30.35
CA SER A 20 16.15 -19.90 30.13
C SER A 20 15.00 -20.91 30.27
N VAL A 21 14.75 -21.73 29.25
CA VAL A 21 13.87 -22.90 29.36
C VAL A 21 14.76 -24.12 29.63
N THR A 22 14.55 -24.72 30.80
CA THR A 22 15.23 -25.94 31.24
C THR A 22 14.57 -27.17 30.62
N ASP A 23 15.44 -28.05 30.15
CA ASP A 23 15.21 -29.36 29.52
C ASP A 23 14.73 -30.44 30.50
N GLU A 24 14.50 -31.63 29.93
CA GLU A 24 14.51 -32.98 30.53
C GLU A 24 13.17 -33.70 30.87
N PRO A 25 13.16 -35.06 30.83
CA PRO A 25 12.76 -35.81 29.64
C PRO A 25 11.66 -36.82 29.96
N ASN A 26 10.98 -37.37 28.94
CA ASN A 26 10.28 -38.64 29.13
C ASN A 26 10.57 -39.61 28.00
N ARG A 27 11.42 -40.59 28.34
CA ARG A 27 11.76 -41.75 27.54
C ARG A 27 10.73 -42.84 27.80
N ALA A 28 9.96 -43.18 26.79
CA ALA A 28 9.32 -44.49 26.70
C ALA A 28 9.26 -44.94 25.24
N GLU A 29 10.05 -45.97 24.93
CA GLU A 29 9.89 -46.88 23.80
C GLU A 29 10.18 -48.29 24.34
N PRO A 30 9.81 -49.40 23.68
CA PRO A 30 9.09 -49.51 22.41
C PRO A 30 7.95 -50.55 22.44
N THR A 31 7.05 -50.53 21.46
CA THR A 31 6.42 -51.78 20.98
C THR A 31 6.03 -51.66 19.52
N SER A 32 6.64 -52.49 18.68
CA SER A 32 6.33 -52.67 17.26
C SER A 32 5.00 -53.40 17.10
N THR A 33 4.09 -52.88 16.27
CA THR A 33 3.02 -53.68 15.63
C THR A 33 2.69 -53.09 14.26
N THR A 34 2.57 -53.99 13.30
CA THR A 34 2.48 -53.80 11.85
C THR A 34 1.03 -53.72 11.36
N SER A 35 0.81 -52.88 10.33
CA SER A 35 -0.28 -52.88 9.30
C SER A 35 -1.72 -52.47 9.67
N PRO A 36 -2.57 -52.05 8.70
CA PRO A 36 -2.30 -51.63 7.31
C PRO A 36 -2.78 -50.19 6.98
N SER A 37 -2.28 -49.70 5.85
CA SER A 37 -2.66 -48.44 5.21
C SER A 37 -4.12 -48.52 4.70
N ALA A 38 -4.99 -47.65 5.20
CA ALA A 38 -6.29 -47.35 4.60
C ALA A 38 -6.25 -45.90 4.11
N THR A 39 -6.00 -45.73 2.82
CA THR A 39 -6.09 -44.44 2.12
C THR A 39 -7.57 -44.06 2.05
N ALA A 40 -8.04 -43.27 3.02
CA ALA A 40 -9.25 -42.51 2.87
C ALA A 40 -8.96 -41.38 1.90
N ALA A 41 -9.49 -41.48 0.67
CA ALA A 41 -9.56 -40.35 -0.24
C ALA A 41 -10.54 -39.33 0.34
N THR A 42 -10.03 -38.36 1.08
CA THR A 42 -10.77 -37.15 1.41
C THR A 42 -10.89 -36.37 0.11
N ASP A 43 -12.08 -36.42 -0.47
CA ASP A 43 -12.49 -35.62 -1.62
C ASP A 43 -12.56 -34.16 -1.16
N SER A 44 -11.40 -33.48 -1.19
CA SER A 44 -11.29 -32.05 -0.90
C SER A 44 -11.97 -31.28 -2.01
N THR A 45 -13.28 -31.08 -1.87
CA THR A 45 -14.02 -30.08 -2.64
C THR A 45 -13.48 -28.71 -2.28
N SER A 46 -12.51 -28.22 -3.07
CA SER A 46 -12.05 -26.83 -3.01
C SER A 46 -13.17 -25.90 -3.46
N THR A 47 -13.90 -25.35 -2.50
CA THR A 47 -14.74 -24.17 -2.74
C THR A 47 -13.81 -23.02 -3.12
N THR A 48 -13.81 -22.64 -4.40
CA THR A 48 -13.10 -21.45 -4.87
C THR A 48 -13.88 -20.23 -4.40
N THR A 49 -13.53 -19.69 -3.24
CA THR A 49 -14.01 -18.38 -2.80
C THR A 49 -13.28 -17.33 -3.63
N THR A 50 -13.97 -16.71 -4.58
CA THR A 50 -13.45 -15.55 -5.31
C THR A 50 -13.33 -14.36 -4.37
N VAL A 51 -12.10 -13.92 -4.09
CA VAL A 51 -11.82 -12.71 -3.33
C VAL A 51 -12.28 -11.50 -4.16
N PRO A 52 -13.06 -10.57 -3.59
CA PRO A 52 -13.48 -9.37 -4.32
C PRO A 52 -12.27 -8.48 -4.65
N VAL A 53 -12.26 -7.92 -5.87
CA VAL A 53 -11.20 -7.01 -6.35
C VAL A 53 -11.19 -5.72 -5.51
N SER A 54 -10.01 -5.25 -5.11
CA SER A 54 -9.83 -3.96 -4.42
C SER A 54 -10.22 -2.81 -5.35
N ALA A 55 -10.75 -1.72 -4.78
CA ALA A 55 -11.30 -0.62 -5.56
C ALA A 55 -10.63 0.71 -5.24
N GLY A 56 -10.47 1.56 -6.24
CA GLY A 56 -9.91 2.90 -6.10
C GLY A 56 -10.81 3.94 -6.73
N LEU A 57 -10.83 5.13 -6.13
CA LEU A 57 -11.48 6.31 -6.65
C LEU A 57 -10.52 7.50 -6.55
N ILE A 58 -10.18 8.09 -7.69
CA ILE A 58 -9.41 9.33 -7.76
C ILE A 58 -10.31 10.43 -8.33
N ARG A 59 -10.32 11.58 -7.66
CA ARG A 59 -11.05 12.78 -8.12
C ARG A 59 -10.06 13.89 -8.38
N ILE A 60 -10.23 14.61 -9.49
CA ILE A 60 -9.44 15.80 -9.84
C ILE A 60 -10.41 16.86 -10.36
N GLY A 61 -10.67 17.90 -9.57
CA GLY A 61 -11.75 18.84 -9.86
C GLY A 61 -13.09 18.12 -10.10
N PRO A 62 -13.76 18.32 -11.25
CA PRO A 62 -15.01 17.63 -11.58
C PRO A 62 -14.81 16.20 -12.12
N ALA A 63 -13.58 15.80 -12.44
CA ALA A 63 -13.28 14.48 -12.99
C ALA A 63 -13.23 13.41 -11.89
N SER A 64 -13.60 12.18 -12.27
CA SER A 64 -13.69 11.02 -11.39
C SER A 64 -13.17 9.80 -12.14
N TYR A 65 -12.31 9.02 -11.49
CA TYR A 65 -11.67 7.84 -12.06
C TYR A 65 -11.88 6.66 -11.11
N ASP A 66 -12.71 5.70 -11.51
CA ASP A 66 -12.90 4.44 -10.82
C ASP A 66 -11.85 3.43 -11.32
N LEU A 67 -11.23 2.71 -10.39
CA LEU A 67 -10.06 1.87 -10.64
C LEU A 67 -10.22 0.49 -10.00
N ASP A 68 -9.81 -0.55 -10.73
CA ASP A 68 -9.48 -1.85 -10.15
C ASP A 68 -8.06 -1.77 -9.61
N VAL A 69 -7.87 -2.11 -8.33
CA VAL A 69 -6.62 -1.84 -7.61
C VAL A 69 -5.92 -3.13 -7.18
N THR A 70 -4.60 -3.13 -7.26
CA THR A 70 -3.72 -4.07 -6.56
C THR A 70 -3.07 -3.34 -5.39
N CYS A 71 -3.23 -3.84 -4.17
CA CYS A 71 -2.60 -3.27 -2.97
C CYS A 71 -1.41 -4.12 -2.53
N ILE A 72 -0.35 -3.47 -2.06
CA ILE A 72 0.84 -4.09 -1.46
C ILE A 72 1.09 -3.41 -0.11
N ALA A 73 1.38 -4.20 0.91
CA ALA A 73 1.70 -3.72 2.25
C ALA A 73 3.12 -4.18 2.63
N PRO A 74 4.17 -3.42 2.28
CA PRO A 74 5.57 -3.84 2.50
C PRO A 74 5.97 -3.89 3.98
N GLY A 75 5.16 -3.32 4.88
CA GLY A 75 5.37 -3.30 6.32
C GLY A 75 5.34 -1.88 6.89
N ALA A 76 5.60 -1.74 8.20
CA ALA A 76 5.75 -0.44 8.88
C ALA A 76 4.59 0.57 8.74
N GLY A 77 3.39 0.12 8.38
CA GLY A 77 2.24 1.01 8.14
C GLY A 77 2.26 1.69 6.76
N GLU A 78 3.13 1.24 5.86
CA GLU A 78 3.19 1.67 4.47
C GLU A 78 2.19 0.91 3.61
N LEU A 79 1.66 1.59 2.61
CA LEU A 79 0.78 0.99 1.61
C LEU A 79 1.15 1.51 0.23
N LEU A 80 1.22 0.58 -0.73
CA LEU A 80 1.37 0.87 -2.14
C LEU A 80 0.14 0.35 -2.86
N ALA A 81 -0.36 1.11 -3.82
CA ALA A 81 -1.48 0.69 -4.63
C ALA A 81 -1.27 1.08 -6.08
N VAL A 82 -1.61 0.16 -6.97
CA VAL A 82 -1.63 0.42 -8.41
C VAL A 82 -3.02 0.14 -8.94
N GLY A 83 -3.60 1.12 -9.61
CA GLY A 83 -4.94 1.06 -10.15
C GLY A 83 -4.95 1.06 -11.68
N VAL A 84 -5.90 0.35 -12.27
CA VAL A 84 -6.20 0.43 -13.71
C VAL A 84 -7.68 0.71 -13.91
N GLY A 85 -8.04 1.46 -14.95
CA GLY A 85 -9.42 1.80 -15.25
C GLY A 85 -9.60 2.44 -16.61
N ARG A 86 -10.73 3.14 -16.76
CA ARG A 86 -11.10 3.88 -17.97
C ARG A 86 -11.68 5.24 -17.59
N ASP A 87 -11.35 6.27 -18.37
CA ASP A 87 -12.00 7.57 -18.23
C ASP A 87 -13.39 7.57 -18.91
N VAL A 88 -14.10 8.70 -18.82
CA VAL A 88 -15.43 8.88 -19.44
C VAL A 88 -15.42 8.79 -20.97
N ASN A 89 -14.25 8.85 -21.60
CA ASN A 89 -14.03 8.74 -23.04
C ASN A 89 -13.40 7.39 -23.42
N ASP A 90 -13.40 6.41 -22.51
CA ASP A 90 -12.81 5.07 -22.67
C ASP A 90 -11.28 5.06 -22.87
N LYS A 91 -10.59 6.15 -22.51
CA LYS A 91 -9.13 6.20 -22.46
C LYS A 91 -8.64 5.33 -21.30
N PRO A 92 -7.55 4.56 -21.50
CA PRO A 92 -6.95 3.81 -20.40
C PRO A 92 -6.50 4.77 -19.30
N VAL A 93 -6.67 4.33 -18.06
CA VAL A 93 -6.25 5.06 -16.86
C VAL A 93 -5.40 4.13 -16.02
N GLU A 94 -4.28 4.63 -15.53
CA GLU A 94 -3.38 3.91 -14.64
C GLU A 94 -2.97 4.83 -13.49
N ALA A 95 -3.00 4.33 -12.26
CA ALA A 95 -2.68 5.09 -11.07
C ALA A 95 -1.57 4.42 -10.28
N PHE A 96 -0.68 5.23 -9.69
CA PHE A 96 0.29 4.81 -8.69
C PHE A 96 0.05 5.62 -7.42
N VAL A 97 -0.10 4.93 -6.29
CA VAL A 97 -0.36 5.58 -5.01
C VAL A 97 0.55 4.99 -3.95
N GLN A 98 1.33 5.86 -3.33
CA GLN A 98 2.31 5.51 -2.31
C GLN A 98 2.00 6.27 -1.03
N ALA A 99 1.66 5.53 0.02
CA ALA A 99 1.36 6.03 1.36
C ALA A 99 2.55 5.74 2.29
N PHE A 100 3.67 6.40 2.05
CA PHE A 100 4.91 6.22 2.79
C PHE A 100 5.17 7.46 3.65
N LEU A 101 5.59 7.27 4.90
CA LEU A 101 5.90 8.39 5.78
C LEU A 101 7.13 9.14 5.27
N GLY A 102 6.99 10.44 5.04
CA GLY A 102 8.06 11.32 4.56
C GLY A 102 8.04 11.57 3.05
N GLU A 103 7.64 10.56 2.27
CA GLU A 103 7.59 10.65 0.79
C GLU A 103 6.30 10.03 0.22
N PRO A 104 5.10 10.48 0.64
CA PRO A 104 3.86 10.06 0.01
C PRO A 104 3.75 10.63 -1.41
N TYR A 105 3.16 9.87 -2.32
CA TYR A 105 3.03 10.25 -3.74
C TYR A 105 1.75 9.70 -4.36
N VAL A 106 1.14 10.49 -5.26
CA VAL A 106 -0.01 10.07 -6.08
C VAL A 106 0.26 10.47 -7.52
N GLY A 107 0.22 9.49 -8.43
CA GLY A 107 0.29 9.69 -9.87
C GLY A 107 -0.91 9.05 -10.57
N LEU A 108 -1.42 9.70 -11.61
CA LEU A 108 -2.50 9.21 -12.46
C LEU A 108 -2.17 9.53 -13.92
N ARG A 109 -2.02 8.49 -14.73
CA ARG A 109 -1.86 8.56 -16.18
C ARG A 109 -3.19 8.31 -16.87
N VAL A 110 -3.58 9.19 -17.79
CA VAL A 110 -4.80 9.07 -18.61
C VAL A 110 -4.42 9.13 -20.08
N GLY A 111 -4.87 8.14 -20.86
CA GLY A 111 -4.54 8.05 -22.29
C GLY A 111 -3.20 7.35 -22.54
N THR A 112 -2.73 7.45 -23.80
CA THR A 112 -1.45 6.86 -24.24
C THR A 112 -0.85 7.73 -25.34
N GLY A 113 0.48 7.69 -25.48
CA GLY A 113 1.17 8.34 -26.58
C GLY A 113 1.00 9.86 -26.57
N GLN A 114 0.56 10.44 -27.68
CA GLN A 114 0.43 11.90 -27.81
C GLN A 114 -0.76 12.51 -27.07
N GLU A 115 -1.72 11.68 -26.64
CA GLU A 115 -2.91 12.10 -25.89
C GLU A 115 -2.80 11.72 -24.40
N GLU A 116 -1.60 11.33 -23.96
CA GLU A 116 -1.31 11.01 -22.58
C GLU A 116 -1.24 12.29 -21.74
N VAL A 117 -1.88 12.24 -20.58
CA VAL A 117 -1.76 13.25 -19.54
C VAL A 117 -1.36 12.56 -18.26
N LEU A 118 -0.27 13.04 -17.65
CA LEU A 118 0.18 12.59 -16.34
C LEU A 118 -0.17 13.66 -15.30
N PHE A 119 -1.06 13.28 -14.38
CA PHE A 119 -1.40 14.06 -13.20
C PHE A 119 -0.58 13.55 -12.02
N GLU A 120 0.03 14.45 -11.27
CA GLU A 120 0.87 14.12 -10.13
C GLU A 120 0.53 15.00 -8.94
N SER A 121 0.75 14.48 -7.72
CA SER A 121 0.77 15.33 -6.52
C SER A 121 1.91 16.33 -6.62
N ARG A 122 1.63 17.61 -6.35
CA ARG A 122 2.67 18.65 -6.32
C ARG A 122 3.79 18.28 -5.32
N LEU A 123 5.05 18.48 -5.71
CA LEU A 123 6.22 18.23 -4.86
C LEU A 123 6.24 19.11 -3.61
N GLU A 124 5.82 20.36 -3.77
CA GLU A 124 5.80 21.35 -2.70
C GLU A 124 4.48 21.26 -1.93
N GLY A 125 4.50 20.62 -0.77
CA GLY A 125 3.33 20.52 0.09
C GLY A 125 3.43 19.34 1.04
N VAL A 126 2.51 19.30 2.01
CA VAL A 126 2.30 18.11 2.82
C VAL A 126 1.17 17.34 2.15
N LEU A 127 1.46 16.15 1.66
CA LEU A 127 0.46 15.24 1.14
C LEU A 127 0.02 14.33 2.29
N GLU A 128 -1.04 14.75 2.98
CA GLU A 128 -1.58 14.02 4.13
C GLU A 128 -2.33 12.78 3.69
N PHE A 129 -2.13 11.67 4.43
CA PHE A 129 -2.88 10.45 4.22
C PHE A 129 -3.24 9.78 5.53
N SER A 130 -4.22 8.89 5.47
CA SER A 130 -4.61 8.01 6.56
C SER A 130 -4.92 6.63 6.04
N ILE A 131 -4.65 5.61 6.86
CA ILE A 131 -5.01 4.23 6.61
C ILE A 131 -5.83 3.76 7.81
N ALA A 132 -7.08 3.38 7.56
CA ALA A 132 -7.99 2.85 8.58
C ALA A 132 -8.92 1.82 7.95
N ASP A 133 -9.09 0.68 8.62
CA ASP A 133 -9.98 -0.41 8.17
C ASP A 133 -9.72 -0.82 6.70
N ASP A 134 -8.45 -1.00 6.34
CA ASP A 134 -7.97 -1.32 4.98
C ASP A 134 -8.35 -0.29 3.90
N VAL A 135 -8.71 0.93 4.32
CA VAL A 135 -8.99 2.06 3.43
C VAL A 135 -7.88 3.11 3.55
N LEU A 136 -7.16 3.32 2.46
CA LEU A 136 -6.22 4.42 2.28
C LEU A 136 -6.96 5.65 1.76
N ARG A 137 -6.72 6.80 2.40
CA ARG A 137 -7.32 8.09 2.02
C ARG A 137 -6.27 9.17 1.93
N PHE A 138 -6.28 9.89 0.80
CA PHE A 138 -5.73 11.22 0.66
C PHE A 138 -6.91 12.19 0.55
N PRO A 139 -7.29 12.89 1.63
CA PRO A 139 -8.50 13.71 1.65
C PRO A 139 -8.40 14.92 0.73
N GLU A 140 -7.17 15.42 0.51
CA GLU A 140 -6.87 16.51 -0.38
C GLU A 140 -5.54 16.24 -1.09
N VAL A 141 -5.53 16.41 -2.41
CA VAL A 141 -4.33 16.32 -3.26
C VAL A 141 -4.34 17.53 -4.19
N ASP A 142 -3.26 18.30 -4.20
CA ASP A 142 -3.06 19.35 -5.20
C ASP A 142 -2.41 18.72 -6.44
N PHE A 143 -3.23 18.44 -7.45
CA PHE A 143 -2.77 17.81 -8.68
C PHE A 143 -2.20 18.82 -9.66
N VAL A 144 -1.13 18.42 -10.31
CA VAL A 144 -0.43 19.17 -11.35
C VAL A 144 -0.18 18.29 -12.58
N THR A 145 0.07 18.91 -13.73
CA THR A 145 0.62 18.26 -14.93
C THR A 145 1.95 18.92 -15.30
N ASP A 146 2.68 18.32 -16.25
CA ASP A 146 3.94 18.87 -16.78
C ASP A 146 4.97 19.17 -15.69
N LEU A 147 5.01 18.34 -14.63
CA LEU A 147 5.89 18.52 -13.49
C LEU A 147 7.34 18.19 -13.89
N ASP A 148 8.22 19.18 -13.77
CA ASP A 148 9.66 19.00 -13.92
C ASP A 148 10.27 18.70 -12.54
N LEU A 149 10.78 17.50 -12.35
CA LEU A 149 11.35 17.04 -11.07
C LEU A 149 12.67 17.76 -10.69
N VAL A 150 13.32 18.45 -11.63
CA VAL A 150 14.58 19.15 -11.42
C VAL A 150 14.34 20.60 -11.05
N SER A 151 13.50 21.31 -11.80
CA SER A 151 13.18 22.72 -11.58
C SER A 151 12.03 22.93 -10.59
N GLY A 152 11.15 21.94 -10.44
CA GLY A 152 9.91 22.05 -9.68
C GLY A 152 8.80 22.82 -10.40
N GLU A 153 8.99 23.19 -11.68
CA GLU A 153 7.94 23.84 -12.48
C GLU A 153 6.82 22.87 -12.82
N PHE A 154 5.57 23.37 -12.89
CA PHE A 154 4.39 22.57 -13.17
C PHE A 154 3.23 23.42 -13.71
N THR A 155 2.22 22.75 -14.28
CA THR A 155 0.91 23.30 -14.64
C THR A 155 -0.14 22.88 -13.62
N PRO A 156 -0.91 23.81 -13.00
CA PRO A 156 -1.98 23.43 -12.07
C PRO A 156 -3.10 22.63 -12.75
N ALA A 157 -3.50 21.49 -12.17
CA ALA A 157 -4.58 20.63 -12.67
C ALA A 157 -5.82 20.62 -11.77
N GLY A 158 -5.65 20.98 -10.49
CA GLY A 158 -6.74 21.24 -9.55
C GLY A 158 -6.68 20.38 -8.29
N LEU A 159 -7.52 20.73 -7.31
CA LEU A 159 -7.65 19.97 -6.08
C LEU A 159 -8.42 18.67 -6.31
N GLY A 160 -8.03 17.64 -5.58
CA GLY A 160 -8.57 16.30 -5.73
C GLY A 160 -8.52 15.49 -4.44
N SER A 161 -8.87 14.21 -4.54
CA SER A 161 -8.81 13.26 -3.44
C SER A 161 -8.60 11.85 -3.97
N VAL A 162 -8.08 10.97 -3.11
CA VAL A 162 -7.88 9.56 -3.40
C VAL A 162 -8.49 8.72 -2.29
N VAL A 163 -9.26 7.71 -2.66
CA VAL A 163 -9.75 6.68 -1.74
C VAL A 163 -9.47 5.32 -2.35
N ILE A 164 -8.79 4.45 -1.60
CA ILE A 164 -8.49 3.09 -2.02
C ILE A 164 -8.99 2.13 -0.94
N GLU A 165 -9.85 1.20 -1.32
CA GLU A 165 -10.33 0.11 -0.48
C GLU A 165 -9.57 -1.16 -0.85
N CYS A 166 -8.63 -1.56 0.00
CA CYS A 166 -7.85 -2.77 -0.18
C CYS A 166 -8.62 -3.97 0.39
N ARG A 167 -9.05 -4.87 -0.50
CA ARG A 167 -9.77 -6.11 -0.14
C ARG A 167 -8.86 -7.34 -0.14
N ALA A 168 -7.70 -7.20 -0.77
CA ALA A 168 -6.62 -8.18 -0.84
C ALA A 168 -5.28 -7.46 -0.97
N TYR A 169 -4.21 -8.16 -0.58
CA TYR A 169 -2.83 -7.69 -0.69
C TYR A 169 -1.98 -8.70 -1.45
N GLU A 170 -1.13 -8.19 -2.33
CA GLU A 170 -0.11 -8.96 -3.02
C GLU A 170 1.26 -8.71 -2.37
N ASP A 171 2.17 -9.68 -2.53
CA ASP A 171 3.54 -9.58 -2.01
C ASP A 171 4.44 -8.67 -2.87
N GLU A 172 4.14 -8.57 -4.17
CA GLU A 172 4.95 -7.86 -5.15
C GLU A 172 4.10 -7.04 -6.12
N LEU A 173 4.71 -6.00 -6.69
CA LEU A 173 4.10 -5.18 -7.73
C LEU A 173 3.92 -5.97 -9.05
N PRO A 174 2.85 -5.72 -9.81
CA PRO A 174 2.72 -6.24 -11.16
C PRO A 174 3.87 -5.75 -12.06
N PRO A 175 4.46 -6.60 -12.92
CA PRO A 175 5.68 -6.30 -13.66
C PRO A 175 5.57 -5.22 -14.74
N THR A 176 4.38 -4.69 -15.04
CA THR A 176 4.15 -3.74 -16.14
C THR A 176 3.05 -2.72 -15.82
N MET A 177 3.41 -1.55 -15.29
CA MET A 177 2.45 -0.47 -15.04
C MET A 177 2.93 0.92 -15.52
N PHE A 178 4.23 1.12 -15.76
CA PHE A 178 4.80 2.39 -16.26
C PHE A 178 5.81 2.11 -17.37
N ARG A 179 5.34 2.16 -18.63
CA ARG A 179 6.20 2.22 -19.82
C ARG A 179 5.87 3.45 -20.64
#